data_AF-A0A4Y9ZIK8-F1
#
_entry.id   AF-A0A4Y9ZIK8-F1
#
_cell.length_a   1.000
_cell.length_b   1.000
_cell.length_c   1.000
_cell.angle_alpha   90.00
_cell.angle_beta   90.00
_cell.angle_gamma   90.00
#
_symmetry.space_group_name_H-M   'P 1'
#
loop_
_entity.id
_entity.type
_entity.pdbx_description
1 polymer ?
#
loop_
_entity_poly.entity_id
_entity_poly.type
_entity_poly.pdbx_seq_one_letter_code
_entity_poly.pdbx_strand_id
1 'polypeptide(L)'
;MQGTFTHAAVWACAAAAFYGVARLGEVTTRTLQSFDASKHVTPSCLRPGRDRNDLIVTVLSLPITKTAPDGEDIYWARQVNGADPDDTMLNHLSINAPRANEHLFTHTVKGQCRPLSHACFLQHVNTILCVPGSQPIYGHGFRIGGTLEYLLCGIPFEAVKAKGRWASDAFHVYLRQHAQILAPHMQPHPELHTHFLQYTIPSVN
;
A
#
# COMPACT_ATOMS: atom_id res chain seq x y z
N MET A 1 -5.04 14.37 -23.39
CA MET A 1 -3.88 13.52 -23.04
C MET A 1 -3.27 13.77 -21.66
N GLN A 2 -3.40 14.95 -21.02
CA GLN A 2 -2.83 15.18 -19.67
C GLN A 2 -3.42 14.33 -18.53
N GLY A 3 -4.69 13.90 -18.65
CA GLY A 3 -5.33 13.05 -17.62
C GLY A 3 -4.72 11.66 -17.49
N THR A 4 -4.30 11.05 -18.61
CA THR A 4 -3.84 9.65 -18.64
C THR A 4 -2.54 9.44 -17.85
N PHE A 5 -1.56 10.33 -17.98
CA PHE A 5 -0.27 10.24 -17.27
C PHE A 5 -0.43 10.32 -15.76
N THR A 6 -1.17 11.34 -15.28
CA THR A 6 -1.41 11.53 -13.85
C THR A 6 -2.29 10.41 -13.28
N HIS A 7 -3.33 9.98 -14.00
CA HIS A 7 -4.19 8.89 -13.53
C HIS A 7 -3.41 7.58 -13.39
N ALA A 8 -2.51 7.25 -14.33
CA ALA A 8 -1.67 6.07 -14.23
C ALA A 8 -0.77 6.11 -12.98
N ALA A 9 -0.10 7.25 -12.73
CA ALA A 9 0.75 7.42 -11.56
C ALA A 9 -0.03 7.39 -10.24
N VAL A 10 -1.20 8.05 -10.19
CA VAL A 10 -2.08 8.04 -9.01
C VAL A 10 -2.60 6.64 -8.73
N TRP A 11 -3.02 5.90 -9.75
CA TRP A 11 -3.54 4.55 -9.56
C TRP A 11 -2.45 3.60 -9.06
N ALA A 12 -1.27 3.58 -9.70
CA ALA A 12 -0.15 2.77 -9.25
C ALA A 12 0.28 3.12 -7.82
N CYS A 13 0.35 4.42 -7.50
CA CYS A 13 0.69 4.89 -6.15
C CYS A 13 -0.36 4.46 -5.13
N ALA A 14 -1.66 4.53 -5.48
CA ALA A 14 -2.74 4.13 -4.61
C ALA A 14 -2.71 2.62 -4.32
N ALA A 15 -2.53 1.79 -5.34
CA ALA A 15 -2.45 0.35 -5.20
C ALA A 15 -1.21 -0.07 -4.39
N ALA A 16 -0.04 0.50 -4.70
CA ALA A 16 1.19 0.25 -3.94
C ALA A 16 1.06 0.68 -2.47
N ALA A 17 0.47 1.86 -2.20
CA ALA A 17 0.25 2.33 -0.83
C ALA A 17 -0.73 1.43 -0.06
N PHE A 18 -1.80 0.99 -0.72
CA PHE A 18 -2.85 0.17 -0.12
C PHE A 18 -2.34 -1.25 0.18
N TYR A 19 -1.90 -2.00 -0.84
CA TYR A 19 -1.45 -3.38 -0.69
C TYR A 19 -0.07 -3.51 -0.04
N GLY A 20 0.77 -2.48 -0.16
CA GLY A 20 2.01 -2.37 0.59
C GLY A 20 1.81 -1.92 2.05
N VAL A 21 0.60 -1.54 2.44
CA VAL A 21 0.28 -1.00 3.78
C VAL A 21 1.24 0.14 4.15
N ALA A 22 1.49 1.02 3.18
CA ALA A 22 2.46 2.11 3.28
C ALA A 22 1.83 3.37 3.87
N ARG A 23 2.64 4.18 4.57
CA ARG A 23 2.23 5.56 4.83
C ARG A 23 2.34 6.32 3.50
N LEU A 24 1.33 7.10 3.15
CA LEU A 24 1.33 7.80 1.85
C LEU A 24 2.57 8.69 1.64
N GLY A 25 3.11 9.29 2.70
CA GLY A 25 4.33 10.09 2.63
C GLY A 25 5.62 9.30 2.35
N GLU A 26 5.59 7.96 2.42
CA GLU A 26 6.74 7.10 2.06
C GLU A 26 6.82 6.89 0.53
N VAL A 27 5.71 7.08 -0.18
CA VAL A 27 5.57 6.81 -1.62
C VAL A 27 5.19 8.05 -2.43
N THR A 28 5.15 9.22 -1.79
CA THR A 28 4.90 10.52 -2.44
C THR A 28 5.89 11.55 -1.94
N THR A 29 6.04 12.65 -2.67
CA THR A 29 6.85 13.78 -2.21
C THR A 29 6.02 14.79 -1.44
N ARG A 30 6.64 15.49 -0.49
CA ARG A 30 5.97 16.57 0.28
C ARG A 30 5.59 17.73 -0.63
N THR A 31 6.52 18.12 -1.51
CA THR A 31 6.35 19.16 -2.53
C THR A 31 6.99 18.70 -3.84
N LEU A 32 6.67 19.40 -4.94
CA LEU A 32 7.23 19.09 -6.26
C LEU A 32 8.76 19.21 -6.31
N GLN A 33 9.36 20.00 -5.43
CA GLN A 33 10.82 20.25 -5.36
C GLN A 33 11.53 19.42 -4.28
N SER A 34 10.79 18.63 -3.50
CA SER A 34 11.36 17.88 -2.36
C SER A 34 11.98 16.54 -2.72
N PHE A 35 11.95 16.14 -4.00
CA PHE A 35 12.49 14.86 -4.43
C PHE A 35 14.01 14.78 -4.20
N ASP A 36 14.42 13.65 -3.65
CA ASP A 36 15.81 13.28 -3.37
C ASP A 36 15.88 11.75 -3.51
N ALA A 37 16.67 11.26 -4.46
CA ALA A 37 16.77 9.83 -4.78
C ALA A 37 17.38 9.00 -3.64
N SER A 38 18.05 9.62 -2.67
CA SER A 38 18.54 8.95 -1.47
C SER A 38 17.46 8.76 -0.39
N LYS A 39 16.33 9.45 -0.52
CA LYS A 39 15.25 9.47 0.49
C LYS A 39 13.91 9.02 -0.04
N HIS A 40 13.74 8.94 -1.35
CA HIS A 40 12.46 8.64 -1.97
C HIS A 40 12.58 7.45 -2.91
N VAL A 41 11.46 6.74 -3.05
CA VAL A 41 11.35 5.60 -3.95
C VAL A 41 11.61 6.00 -5.40
N THR A 42 12.45 5.22 -6.06
CA THR A 42 12.74 5.32 -7.49
C THR A 42 12.42 4.00 -8.18
N PRO A 43 12.43 3.92 -9.52
CA PRO A 43 12.29 2.64 -10.22
C PRO A 43 13.33 1.59 -9.81
N SER A 44 14.54 1.99 -9.41
CA SER A 44 15.56 1.03 -8.94
C SER A 44 15.26 0.42 -7.57
N CYS A 45 14.30 0.97 -6.83
CA CYS A 45 13.84 0.41 -5.56
C CYS A 45 12.87 -0.77 -5.74
N LEU A 46 12.35 -0.98 -6.96
CA LEU A 46 11.45 -2.10 -7.27
C LEU A 46 12.23 -3.35 -7.65
N ARG A 47 11.86 -4.48 -7.06
CA ARG A 47 12.44 -5.79 -7.36
C ARG A 47 11.42 -6.91 -7.16
N PRO A 48 11.51 -8.01 -7.92
CA PRO A 48 10.78 -9.22 -7.58
C PRO A 48 11.36 -9.84 -6.30
N GLY A 49 10.50 -10.43 -5.50
CA GLY A 49 10.83 -11.35 -4.42
C GLY A 49 10.20 -12.71 -4.70
N ARG A 50 10.81 -13.76 -4.16
CA ARG A 50 10.26 -15.12 -4.20
C ARG A 50 10.40 -15.75 -2.82
N ASP A 51 9.37 -16.48 -2.40
CA ASP A 51 9.46 -17.33 -1.24
C ASP A 51 10.09 -18.69 -1.59
N ARG A 52 10.16 -19.60 -0.61
CA ARG A 52 10.70 -20.97 -0.80
C ARG A 52 9.83 -21.87 -1.69
N ASN A 53 8.62 -21.45 -2.02
CA ASN A 53 7.65 -22.18 -2.84
C ASN A 53 7.47 -21.53 -4.22
N ASP A 54 8.40 -20.66 -4.64
CA ASP A 54 8.34 -19.89 -5.88
C ASP A 54 7.13 -18.93 -6.00
N LEU A 55 6.48 -18.60 -4.88
CA LEU A 55 5.44 -17.57 -4.87
C LEU A 55 6.08 -16.19 -5.02
N ILE A 56 5.60 -15.44 -6.01
CA ILE A 56 6.17 -14.15 -6.40
C ILE A 56 5.51 -13.03 -5.62
N VAL A 57 6.33 -12.10 -5.14
CA VAL A 57 5.91 -10.80 -4.62
C VAL A 57 6.67 -9.69 -5.34
N THR A 58 6.08 -8.51 -5.42
CA THR A 58 6.80 -7.29 -5.77
C THR A 58 7.23 -6.61 -4.48
N VAL A 59 8.51 -6.25 -4.39
CA VAL A 59 9.08 -5.53 -3.26
C VAL A 59 9.48 -4.12 -3.70
N LEU A 60 9.10 -3.14 -2.90
CA LEU A 60 9.54 -1.76 -3.00
C LEU A 60 10.35 -1.40 -1.76
N SER A 61 11.65 -1.21 -1.93
CA SER A 61 12.54 -0.78 -0.85
C SER A 61 12.37 0.72 -0.59
N LEU A 62 11.94 1.08 0.61
CA LEU A 62 11.85 2.47 1.03
C LEU A 62 13.23 2.91 1.54
N PRO A 63 13.88 3.94 0.94
CA PRO A 63 15.24 4.30 1.33
C PRO A 63 15.36 4.79 2.78
N ILE A 64 14.33 5.48 3.28
CA ILE A 64 14.27 5.97 4.64
C ILE A 64 12.82 5.99 5.12
N THR A 65 12.59 5.63 6.38
CA THR A 65 11.30 5.87 7.05
C THR A 65 11.51 6.53 8.40
N LYS A 66 10.43 7.00 9.02
CA LYS A 66 10.48 7.66 10.33
C LYS A 66 11.14 6.77 11.40
N THR A 67 10.98 5.47 11.28
CA THR A 67 11.40 4.47 12.27
C THR A 67 12.59 3.63 11.81
N ALA A 68 12.93 3.65 10.52
CA ALA A 68 14.06 2.93 9.96
C ALA A 68 14.92 3.89 9.10
N PRO A 69 15.98 4.47 9.68
CA PRO A 69 16.91 5.36 8.97
C PRO A 69 17.62 4.67 7.80
N ASP A 70 17.86 3.36 7.92
CA ASP A 70 18.48 2.51 6.88
C ASP A 70 17.46 1.95 5.88
N GLY A 71 16.21 2.40 5.97
CA GLY A 71 15.12 1.95 5.12
C GLY A 71 14.45 0.66 5.59
N GLU A 72 13.35 0.33 4.93
CA GLU A 72 12.60 -0.90 5.14
C GLU A 72 11.78 -1.23 3.89
N ASP A 73 11.42 -2.50 3.70
CA ASP A 73 10.68 -2.94 2.53
C ASP A 73 9.17 -2.86 2.75
N ILE A 74 8.44 -2.46 1.71
CA ILE A 74 7.04 -2.83 1.54
C ILE A 74 6.92 -3.81 0.38
N TYR A 75 5.87 -4.61 0.39
CA TYR A 75 5.69 -5.65 -0.62
C TYR A 75 4.22 -5.98 -0.82
N TRP A 76 3.90 -6.49 -1.98
CA TRP A 76 2.56 -6.96 -2.34
C TRP A 76 2.65 -8.15 -3.28
N ALA A 77 1.56 -8.91 -3.37
CA ALA A 77 1.37 -9.95 -4.36
C ALA A 77 0.24 -9.55 -5.30
N ARG A 78 0.13 -10.25 -6.44
CA ARG A 78 -0.98 -10.09 -7.37
C ARG A 78 -2.33 -10.33 -6.69
N GLN A 79 -3.34 -9.59 -7.10
CA GLN A 79 -4.71 -9.60 -6.57
C GLN A 79 -5.67 -9.99 -7.69
N VAL A 80 -6.58 -10.93 -7.40
CA VAL A 80 -7.52 -11.47 -8.41
C VAL A 80 -8.77 -10.58 -8.53
N ASN A 81 -9.13 -9.84 -7.48
CA ASN A 81 -10.33 -9.00 -7.43
C ASN A 81 -9.94 -7.56 -7.05
N GLY A 82 -10.03 -6.63 -8.01
CA GLY A 82 -9.79 -5.20 -7.77
C GLY A 82 -8.61 -4.62 -8.56
N ALA A 83 -8.00 -3.57 -8.01
CA ALA A 83 -6.88 -2.87 -8.61
C ALA A 83 -5.57 -3.63 -8.35
N ASP A 84 -5.24 -4.60 -9.22
CA ASP A 84 -4.00 -5.37 -9.10
C ASP A 84 -2.76 -4.43 -9.05
N PRO A 85 -1.95 -4.48 -7.97
CA PRO A 85 -0.85 -3.55 -7.78
C PRO A 85 0.28 -3.77 -8.81
N ASP A 86 0.45 -4.97 -9.36
CA ASP A 86 1.44 -5.22 -10.40
C ASP A 86 0.98 -4.65 -11.75
N ASP A 87 -0.26 -4.90 -12.15
CA ASP A 87 -0.83 -4.42 -13.42
C ASP A 87 -0.90 -2.89 -13.44
N THR A 88 -1.30 -2.28 -12.33
CA THR A 88 -1.32 -0.80 -12.20
C THR A 88 0.09 -0.21 -12.24
N MET A 89 1.07 -0.86 -11.59
CA MET A 89 2.48 -0.46 -11.66
C MET A 89 3.04 -0.60 -13.07
N LEU A 90 2.80 -1.73 -13.74
CA LEU A 90 3.25 -1.98 -15.12
C LEU A 90 2.65 -0.96 -16.09
N ASN A 91 1.36 -0.66 -15.96
CA ASN A 91 0.69 0.37 -16.74
C ASN A 91 1.33 1.76 -16.53
N HIS A 92 1.62 2.12 -15.28
CA HIS A 92 2.30 3.37 -14.96
C HIS A 92 3.70 3.45 -15.56
N LEU A 93 4.51 2.39 -15.41
CA LEU A 93 5.87 2.33 -15.96
C LEU A 93 5.85 2.38 -17.50
N SER A 94 4.84 1.79 -18.14
CA SER A 94 4.65 1.86 -19.60
C SER A 94 4.27 3.27 -20.07
N ILE A 95 3.35 3.94 -19.37
CA ILE A 95 2.83 5.26 -19.77
C ILE A 95 3.79 6.40 -19.43
N ASN A 96 4.34 6.42 -18.22
CA ASN A 96 5.15 7.53 -17.73
C ASN A 96 6.65 7.30 -17.89
N ALA A 97 7.10 6.04 -18.00
CA ALA A 97 8.51 5.65 -18.20
C ALA A 97 9.50 6.46 -17.34
N PRO A 98 9.33 6.50 -15.99
CA PRO A 98 10.24 7.21 -15.11
C PRO A 98 11.66 6.66 -15.24
N ARG A 99 12.67 7.55 -15.25
CA ARG A 99 14.08 7.14 -15.27
C ARG A 99 14.48 6.53 -13.92
N ALA A 100 15.55 5.75 -13.92
CA ALA A 100 16.02 5.03 -12.73
C ALA A 100 16.30 5.93 -11.51
N ASN A 101 16.67 7.19 -11.73
CA ASN A 101 16.94 8.19 -10.68
C ASN A 101 15.82 9.22 -10.49
N GLU A 102 14.66 9.04 -11.13
CA GLU A 102 13.47 9.85 -10.91
C GLU A 102 12.59 9.19 -9.84
N HIS A 103 11.62 9.94 -9.30
CA HIS A 103 10.66 9.37 -8.37
C HIS A 103 9.85 8.27 -9.06
N LEU A 104 9.57 7.17 -8.36
CA LEU A 104 8.85 6.02 -8.93
C LEU A 104 7.53 6.44 -9.58
N PHE A 105 6.75 7.27 -8.89
CA PHE A 105 5.48 7.81 -9.38
C PHE A 105 5.67 9.17 -10.10
N THR A 106 6.67 9.30 -10.97
CA THR A 106 6.82 10.50 -11.81
C THR A 106 5.76 10.51 -12.89
N HIS A 107 5.15 11.67 -13.15
CA HIS A 107 4.14 11.84 -14.19
C HIS A 107 4.38 13.11 -15.02
N THR A 108 3.85 13.12 -16.24
CA THR A 108 3.99 14.26 -17.15
C THR A 108 2.80 15.21 -17.07
N VAL A 109 3.06 16.47 -16.71
CA VAL A 109 2.07 17.56 -16.70
C VAL A 109 2.56 18.68 -17.58
N LYS A 110 1.79 19.05 -18.62
CA LYS A 110 2.14 20.12 -19.58
C LYS A 110 3.56 19.93 -20.17
N GLY A 111 3.94 18.68 -20.49
CA GLY A 111 5.24 18.34 -21.06
C GLY A 111 6.41 18.33 -20.08
N GLN A 112 6.15 18.52 -18.77
CA GLN A 112 7.18 18.45 -17.74
C GLN A 112 6.97 17.23 -16.85
N CYS A 113 8.01 16.41 -16.71
CA CYS A 113 8.06 15.32 -15.74
C CYS A 113 8.18 15.88 -14.33
N ARG A 114 7.32 15.41 -13.43
CA ARG A 114 7.28 15.86 -12.03
C ARG A 114 7.02 14.66 -11.11
N PRO A 115 7.59 14.62 -9.90
CA PRO A 115 7.22 13.60 -8.91
C PRO A 115 5.78 13.82 -8.46
N LEU A 116 5.04 12.73 -8.21
CA LEU A 116 3.71 12.81 -7.62
C LEU A 116 3.79 13.27 -6.16
N SER A 117 3.26 14.47 -5.91
CA SER A 117 3.20 15.03 -4.55
C SER A 117 1.99 14.51 -3.78
N HIS A 118 2.11 14.48 -2.46
CA HIS A 118 1.05 14.08 -1.55
C HIS A 118 -0.25 14.86 -1.78
N ALA A 119 -0.14 16.18 -1.99
CA ALA A 119 -1.29 17.05 -2.24
C ALA A 119 -1.97 16.74 -3.59
N CYS A 120 -1.18 16.56 -4.65
CA CYS A 120 -1.70 16.20 -5.97
C CYS A 120 -2.40 14.83 -5.94
N PHE A 121 -1.78 13.84 -5.30
CA PHE A 121 -2.37 12.51 -5.11
C PHE A 121 -3.73 12.59 -4.41
N LEU A 122 -3.81 13.24 -3.23
CA LEU A 122 -5.06 13.32 -2.49
C LEU A 122 -6.13 14.12 -3.22
N GLN A 123 -5.75 15.17 -3.95
CA GLN A 123 -6.70 15.91 -4.78
C GLN A 123 -7.31 15.00 -5.84
N HIS A 124 -6.52 14.22 -6.58
CA HIS A 124 -7.02 13.33 -7.61
C HIS A 124 -7.90 12.21 -7.03
N VAL A 125 -7.44 11.53 -5.97
CA VAL A 125 -8.20 10.47 -5.31
C VAL A 125 -9.54 10.98 -4.79
N ASN A 126 -9.55 12.08 -4.05
CA ASN A 126 -10.78 12.64 -3.53
C ASN A 126 -11.71 13.16 -4.62
N THR A 127 -11.17 13.63 -5.75
CA THR A 127 -12.01 14.00 -6.91
C THR A 127 -12.74 12.79 -7.46
N ILE A 128 -12.05 11.65 -7.60
CA ILE A 128 -12.62 10.40 -8.14
C ILE A 128 -13.64 9.79 -7.17
N LEU A 129 -13.34 9.83 -5.88
CA LEU A 129 -14.18 9.23 -4.84
C LEU A 129 -15.26 10.17 -4.31
N CYS A 130 -15.34 11.40 -4.82
CA CYS A 130 -16.35 12.38 -4.41
C CYS A 130 -17.73 11.91 -4.86
N VAL A 131 -18.46 11.27 -3.94
CA VAL A 131 -19.88 10.96 -4.09
C VAL A 131 -20.68 11.71 -3.01
N PRO A 132 -21.96 12.05 -3.28
CA PRO A 132 -22.79 12.75 -2.30
C PRO A 132 -22.80 12.03 -0.94
N GLY A 133 -22.46 12.76 0.13
CA GLY A 133 -22.42 12.23 1.50
C GLY A 133 -21.12 11.52 1.92
N SER A 134 -20.16 11.33 1.00
CA SER A 134 -18.84 10.77 1.35
C SER A 134 -17.94 11.79 2.05
N GLN A 135 -17.14 11.32 3.01
CA GLN A 135 -16.07 12.11 3.61
C GLN A 135 -14.78 11.96 2.79
N PRO A 136 -13.93 13.01 2.71
CA PRO A 136 -12.64 12.91 2.05
C PRO A 136 -11.75 11.82 2.68
N ILE A 137 -11.00 11.13 1.83
CA ILE A 137 -9.93 10.23 2.23
C ILE A 137 -8.67 11.03 2.55
N TYR A 138 -8.05 10.68 3.66
CA TYR A 138 -6.75 11.19 4.09
C TYR A 138 -5.64 10.16 3.83
N GLY A 139 -4.39 10.61 3.77
CA GLY A 139 -3.25 9.74 3.46
C GLY A 139 -3.08 8.53 4.38
N HIS A 140 -3.45 8.64 5.65
CA HIS A 140 -3.43 7.50 6.59
C HIS A 140 -4.49 6.44 6.27
N GLY A 141 -5.54 6.80 5.52
CA GLY A 141 -6.63 5.91 5.11
C GLY A 141 -6.17 4.75 4.23
N PHE A 142 -5.11 4.92 3.44
CA PHE A 142 -4.55 3.83 2.62
C PHE A 142 -3.94 2.72 3.47
N ARG A 143 -3.13 3.10 4.47
CA ARG A 143 -2.53 2.15 5.41
C ARG A 143 -3.60 1.42 6.22
N ILE A 144 -4.60 2.14 6.72
CA ILE A 144 -5.72 1.55 7.48
C ILE A 144 -6.55 0.63 6.59
N GLY A 145 -6.93 1.09 5.39
CA GLY A 145 -7.72 0.33 4.44
C GLY A 145 -7.04 -0.98 4.04
N GLY A 146 -5.74 -0.94 3.72
CA GLY A 146 -4.98 -2.15 3.42
C GLY A 146 -4.89 -3.12 4.59
N THR A 147 -4.76 -2.60 5.83
CA THR A 147 -4.81 -3.43 7.05
C THR A 147 -6.13 -4.16 7.15
N LEU A 148 -7.24 -3.43 7.00
CA LEU A 148 -8.58 -3.98 7.07
C LEU A 148 -8.79 -5.04 5.98
N GLU A 149 -8.34 -4.76 4.75
CA GLU A 149 -8.42 -5.72 3.64
C GLU A 149 -7.75 -7.04 3.98
N TYR A 150 -6.50 -7.02 4.46
CA TYR A 150 -5.79 -8.26 4.80
C TYR A 150 -6.45 -9.01 5.97
N LEU A 151 -7.01 -8.30 6.95
CA LEU A 151 -7.76 -8.94 8.04
C LEU A 151 -9.06 -9.59 7.52
N LEU A 152 -9.76 -8.95 6.58
CA LEU A 152 -10.94 -9.51 5.92
C LEU A 152 -10.59 -10.73 5.05
N CYS A 153 -9.37 -10.78 4.50
CA CYS A 153 -8.83 -11.99 3.86
C CYS A 153 -8.41 -13.10 4.85
N GLY A 154 -8.60 -12.90 6.16
CA GLY A 154 -8.28 -13.88 7.20
C GLY A 154 -6.79 -13.94 7.57
N ILE A 155 -5.98 -12.96 7.17
CA ILE A 155 -4.57 -12.90 7.59
C ILE A 155 -4.51 -12.58 9.09
N PRO A 156 -3.74 -13.34 9.90
CA PRO A 156 -3.68 -13.14 11.34
C PRO A 156 -3.18 -11.74 11.74
N PHE A 157 -3.66 -11.24 12.88
CA PHE A 157 -3.33 -9.91 13.42
C PHE A 157 -1.82 -9.63 13.46
N GLU A 158 -1.02 -10.56 14.01
CA GLU A 158 0.44 -10.38 14.10
C GLU A 158 1.11 -10.32 12.71
N ALA A 159 0.61 -11.08 11.73
CA ALA A 159 1.12 -11.03 10.37
C ALA A 159 0.78 -9.68 9.69
N VAL A 160 -0.44 -9.15 9.90
CA VAL A 160 -0.82 -7.83 9.39
C VAL A 160 -0.05 -6.71 10.10
N LYS A 161 0.18 -6.83 11.41
CA LYS A 161 1.00 -5.91 12.21
C LYS A 161 2.43 -5.84 11.68
N ALA A 162 3.04 -7.00 11.39
CA ALA A 162 4.35 -7.09 10.77
C ALA A 162 4.35 -6.47 9.36
N LYS A 163 3.34 -6.81 8.53
CA LYS A 163 3.22 -6.31 7.16
C LYS A 163 3.15 -4.79 7.08
N GLY A 164 2.35 -4.15 7.94
CA GLY A 164 2.28 -2.70 7.98
C GLY A 164 3.31 -2.03 8.88
N ARG A 165 4.31 -2.77 9.38
CA ARG A 165 5.48 -2.22 10.09
C ARG A 165 5.09 -1.41 11.32
N TRP A 166 4.15 -1.94 12.11
CA TRP A 166 3.76 -1.33 13.39
C TRP A 166 4.66 -1.82 14.52
N ALA A 167 5.34 -0.88 15.19
CA ALA A 167 6.13 -1.16 16.38
C ALA A 167 5.27 -1.39 17.63
N SER A 168 4.00 -0.96 17.63
CA SER A 168 3.09 -1.06 18.77
C SER A 168 1.69 -1.46 18.34
N ASP A 169 0.85 -1.75 19.34
CA ASP A 169 -0.55 -2.13 19.19
C ASP A 169 -1.48 -0.97 18.81
N ALA A 170 -0.93 0.19 18.41
CA ALA A 170 -1.69 1.34 17.95
C ALA A 170 -2.59 1.04 16.74
N PHE A 171 -2.31 -0.04 16.00
CA PHE A 171 -3.13 -0.44 14.86
C PHE A 171 -4.53 -0.93 15.29
N HIS A 172 -4.72 -1.38 16.53
CA HIS A 172 -6.02 -1.82 17.05
C HIS A 172 -7.08 -0.71 17.03
N VAL A 173 -6.66 0.56 17.20
CA VAL A 173 -7.58 1.72 17.15
C VAL A 173 -8.21 1.88 15.76
N TYR A 174 -7.61 1.28 14.73
CA TYR A 174 -8.09 1.34 13.36
C TYR A 174 -8.91 0.11 12.94
N LEU A 175 -9.12 -0.85 13.85
CA LEU A 175 -9.97 -2.00 13.60
C LEU A 175 -11.44 -1.55 13.55
N ARG A 176 -12.03 -1.79 12.40
CA ARG A 176 -13.45 -1.57 12.12
C ARG A 176 -13.99 -2.87 11.56
N GLN A 177 -15.31 -3.04 11.54
CA GLN A 177 -15.94 -4.24 10.99
C GLN A 177 -15.60 -5.55 11.74
N HIS A 178 -15.55 -5.49 13.09
CA HIS A 178 -15.27 -6.65 13.94
C HIS A 178 -16.15 -7.86 13.61
N ALA A 179 -17.44 -7.64 13.34
CA ALA A 179 -18.36 -8.71 12.98
C ALA A 179 -17.93 -9.42 11.69
N GLN A 180 -17.49 -8.69 10.67
CA GLN A 180 -17.04 -9.24 9.40
C GLN A 180 -15.70 -9.95 9.54
N ILE A 181 -14.75 -9.37 10.29
CA ILE A 181 -13.45 -10.00 10.57
C ILE A 181 -13.64 -11.32 11.34
N LEU A 182 -14.56 -11.37 12.29
CA LEU A 182 -14.81 -12.56 13.11
C LEU A 182 -15.77 -13.56 12.45
N ALA A 183 -16.56 -13.14 11.45
CA ALA A 183 -17.61 -13.97 10.86
C ALA A 183 -17.10 -15.36 10.41
N PRO A 184 -15.96 -15.52 9.71
CA PRO A 184 -15.45 -16.83 9.31
C PRO A 184 -15.20 -17.77 10.50
N HIS A 185 -14.83 -17.22 11.66
CA HIS A 185 -14.50 -17.96 12.88
C HIS A 185 -15.70 -18.22 13.78
N MET A 186 -16.85 -17.61 13.49
CA MET A 186 -18.10 -17.84 14.22
C MET A 186 -19.03 -18.82 13.50
N GLN A 187 -18.62 -19.35 12.34
CA GLN A 187 -19.41 -20.33 11.60
C GLN A 187 -19.33 -21.71 12.24
N PRO A 188 -20.35 -22.57 12.11
CA PRO A 188 -20.35 -23.94 12.61
C PRO A 188 -19.45 -24.88 11.76
N HIS A 189 -18.23 -24.45 11.45
CA HIS A 189 -17.21 -25.17 10.67
C HIS A 189 -15.93 -25.31 11.52
N PRO A 190 -15.65 -26.51 12.07
CA PRO A 190 -14.54 -26.73 13.01
C PRO A 190 -13.15 -26.42 12.42
N GLU A 191 -12.93 -26.69 11.14
CA GLU A 191 -11.66 -26.42 10.44
C GLU A 191 -11.24 -24.93 10.43
N LEU A 192 -12.18 -23.98 10.49
CA LEU A 192 -11.88 -22.54 10.55
C LEU A 192 -11.49 -22.05 11.94
N HIS A 193 -11.76 -22.85 12.99
CA HIS A 193 -11.42 -22.52 14.38
C HIS A 193 -9.96 -22.86 14.72
N THR A 194 -9.42 -23.94 14.16
CA THR A 194 -8.08 -24.43 14.55
C THR A 194 -6.97 -23.45 14.15
N HIS A 195 -7.08 -22.80 12.98
CA HIS A 195 -6.14 -21.77 12.54
C HIS A 195 -6.28 -20.45 13.31
N PHE A 196 -7.49 -20.11 13.78
CA PHE A 196 -7.70 -18.88 14.56
C PHE A 196 -7.04 -18.99 15.94
N LEU A 197 -7.29 -20.09 16.66
CA LEU A 197 -6.83 -20.27 18.03
C LEU A 197 -5.31 -20.34 18.18
N GLN A 198 -4.59 -20.88 17.17
CA GLN A 198 -3.13 -21.02 17.22
C GLN A 198 -2.36 -19.70 17.10
N TYR A 199 -2.99 -18.65 16.54
CA TYR A 199 -2.30 -17.39 16.20
C TYR A 199 -2.89 -16.13 16.86
N THR A 200 -4.02 -16.23 17.58
CA THR A 200 -4.68 -15.07 18.22
C THR A 200 -4.77 -15.13 19.74
N ILE A 201 -4.62 -16.29 20.37
CA ILE A 201 -4.61 -16.42 21.83
C ILE A 201 -3.16 -16.72 22.25
N PRO A 202 -2.49 -15.86 23.06
CA PRO A 202 -1.21 -16.21 23.64
C PRO A 202 -1.36 -17.52 24.39
N SER A 203 -0.41 -18.44 24.22
CA SER A 203 -0.36 -19.67 25.02
C SER A 203 -0.44 -19.27 26.49
N VAL A 204 -1.51 -19.65 27.17
CA VAL A 204 -1.59 -19.51 28.62
C VAL A 204 -0.71 -20.62 29.18
N ASN A 205 0.56 -20.30 29.41
CA ASN A 205 1.45 -21.09 30.26
C ASN A 205 1.24 -20.68 31.72
#